data_AF-A0A7S3X2Z4-F1
#
_entry.id   AF-A0A7S3X2Z4-F1
#
_cell.length_a   1.000
_cell.length_b   1.000
_cell.length_c   1.000
_cell.angle_alpha   90.00
_cell.angle_beta   90.00
_cell.angle_gamma   90.00
#
_symmetry.space_group_name_H-M   'P 1'
#
loop_
_entity.id
_entity.type
_entity.pdbx_description
1 polymer ?
#
loop_
_entity_poly.entity_id
_entity_poly.type
_entity_poly.pdbx_seq_one_letter_code
_entity_poly.pdbx_strand_id
1 'polypeptide(L)'
;IAVSLLDAGVHHLCFFQDTNALVFHAIPAALGVSIRKNLALNFVSVKRRAGDASGALIRLTHAQSGQSVLANVEYNQLEPLLRTASGGDAGDDPDPATGLSPYPGNCNQLVVALKPYVEVLRVTGGIMPEFVNPKYIDSSRTMLKSPTRLECMMQDLPWILPPDASVSFTSMDGTFTYSPAKNSLADARKKAEAQLSPACASSAEMMLYSCNTHILRLAGATVPPADIQSLGGVAALPRTPLVILSPAFKPSIGAALSRLPGGGAISITARSALVLDGD
;
A
#
# COMPACT_ATOMS: atom_id res chain seq x y z
N ILE A 1 21.54 -14.64 4.38
CA ILE A 1 20.20 -14.68 5.04
C ILE A 1 19.18 -15.44 4.20
N ALA A 2 18.81 -14.99 3.00
CA ALA A 2 17.77 -15.64 2.19
C ALA A 2 17.99 -17.15 1.92
N VAL A 3 19.24 -17.54 1.58
CA VAL A 3 19.61 -18.96 1.40
C VAL A 3 19.38 -19.76 2.70
N SER A 4 19.85 -19.26 3.84
CA SER A 4 19.67 -19.93 5.13
C SER A 4 18.19 -20.03 5.54
N LEU A 5 17.36 -19.04 5.21
CA LEU A 5 15.91 -19.13 5.44
C LEU A 5 15.29 -20.23 4.57
N LEU A 6 15.72 -20.34 3.31
CA LEU A 6 15.25 -21.37 2.40
C LEU A 6 15.65 -22.76 2.91
N ASP A 7 16.89 -22.93 3.36
CA ASP A 7 17.40 -24.18 3.96
C ASP A 7 16.67 -24.54 5.26
N ALA A 8 16.16 -23.54 5.99
CA ALA A 8 15.33 -23.71 7.19
C ALA A 8 13.84 -23.99 6.89
N GLY A 9 13.46 -24.16 5.62
CA GLY A 9 12.09 -24.48 5.21
C GLY A 9 11.16 -23.26 5.08
N VAL A 10 11.68 -22.04 5.08
CA VAL A 10 10.87 -20.85 4.74
C VAL A 10 10.58 -20.86 3.24
N HIS A 11 9.34 -20.57 2.86
CA HIS A 11 8.91 -20.59 1.46
C HIS A 11 8.63 -19.20 0.88
N HIS A 12 8.33 -18.21 1.71
CA HIS A 12 7.96 -16.87 1.29
C HIS A 12 8.61 -15.81 2.18
N LEU A 13 8.91 -14.65 1.60
CA LEU A 13 9.31 -13.44 2.29
C LEU A 13 8.21 -12.39 2.14
N CYS A 14 8.03 -11.58 3.18
CA CYS A 14 7.19 -10.39 3.13
C CYS A 14 8.06 -9.16 3.36
N PHE A 15 8.13 -8.28 2.38
CA PHE A 15 8.76 -6.96 2.51
C PHE A 15 7.67 -5.95 2.82
N PHE A 16 7.86 -5.14 3.86
CA PHE A 16 6.89 -4.13 4.27
C PHE A 16 7.56 -2.79 4.60
N GLN A 17 6.78 -1.71 4.54
CA GLN A 17 7.25 -0.35 4.85
C GLN A 17 7.10 -0.05 6.35
N ASP A 18 7.96 0.83 6.85
CA ASP A 18 8.14 1.17 8.26
C ASP A 18 6.88 1.66 9.00
N THR A 19 6.03 2.42 8.33
CA THR A 19 4.99 3.26 8.96
C THR A 19 3.58 2.99 8.44
N ASN A 20 3.36 1.84 7.78
CA ASN A 20 2.01 1.38 7.41
C ASN A 20 1.54 0.25 8.33
N ALA A 21 1.00 0.59 9.50
CA ALA A 21 0.59 -0.41 10.50
C ALA A 21 -0.55 -1.33 10.03
N LEU A 22 -1.39 -0.88 9.09
CA LEU A 22 -2.53 -1.66 8.61
C LEU A 22 -2.14 -2.82 7.67
N VAL A 23 -0.91 -2.84 7.17
CA VAL A 23 -0.45 -3.89 6.24
C VAL A 23 -0.57 -5.31 6.81
N PHE A 24 -0.46 -5.47 8.12
CA PHE A 24 -0.52 -6.77 8.78
C PHE A 24 -1.90 -7.44 8.68
N HIS A 25 -2.96 -6.70 8.36
CA HIS A 25 -4.24 -7.30 8.00
C HIS A 25 -4.24 -7.89 6.59
N ALA A 26 -3.46 -7.32 5.68
CA ALA A 26 -3.43 -7.69 4.27
C ALA A 26 -2.43 -8.80 3.95
N ILE A 27 -1.28 -8.83 4.63
CA ILE A 27 -0.22 -9.82 4.37
C ILE A 27 -0.73 -11.28 4.42
N PRO A 28 -1.51 -11.72 5.42
CA PRO A 28 -2.00 -13.10 5.45
C PRO A 28 -2.87 -13.45 4.24
N ALA A 29 -3.76 -12.53 3.82
CA ALA A 29 -4.60 -12.72 2.66
C ALA A 29 -3.78 -12.74 1.35
N ALA A 30 -2.84 -11.80 1.21
CA ALA A 30 -1.94 -11.73 0.06
C ALA A 30 -1.06 -12.99 -0.04
N LEU A 31 -0.53 -13.49 1.08
CA LEU A 31 0.20 -14.76 1.12
C LEU A 31 -0.66 -15.94 0.68
N GLY A 32 -1.89 -16.03 1.17
CA GLY A 32 -2.84 -17.07 0.72
C GLY A 32 -3.19 -16.98 -0.77
N VAL A 33 -3.20 -15.77 -1.36
CA VAL A 33 -3.34 -15.59 -2.81
C VAL A 33 -2.07 -16.02 -3.54
N SER A 34 -0.88 -15.63 -3.06
CA SER A 34 0.41 -16.00 -3.65
C SER A 34 0.56 -17.52 -3.77
N ILE A 35 0.22 -18.25 -2.70
CA ILE A 35 0.28 -19.72 -2.68
C ILE A 35 -0.72 -20.30 -3.69
N ARG A 36 -2.00 -19.89 -3.62
CA ARG A 36 -3.06 -20.44 -4.50
C ARG A 36 -2.85 -20.15 -5.98
N LYS A 37 -2.16 -19.05 -6.31
CA LYS A 37 -1.90 -18.61 -7.68
C LYS A 37 -0.46 -18.88 -8.12
N ASN A 38 0.35 -19.53 -7.27
CA ASN A 38 1.76 -19.82 -7.52
C ASN A 38 2.54 -18.58 -8.00
N LEU A 39 2.38 -17.46 -7.30
CA LEU A 39 3.01 -16.19 -7.65
C LEU A 39 4.47 -16.17 -7.18
N ALA A 40 5.39 -15.82 -8.07
CA ALA A 40 6.77 -15.50 -7.71
C ALA A 40 6.85 -14.18 -6.93
N LEU A 41 6.00 -13.21 -7.31
CA LEU A 41 5.86 -11.92 -6.66
C LEU A 41 4.40 -11.47 -6.66
N ASN A 42 3.94 -11.03 -5.50
CA ASN A 42 2.61 -10.49 -5.29
C ASN A 42 2.71 -9.13 -4.60
N PHE A 43 2.31 -8.07 -5.31
CA PHE A 43 2.18 -6.74 -4.73
C PHE A 43 0.90 -6.64 -3.90
N VAL A 44 0.96 -6.04 -2.72
CA VAL A 44 -0.24 -5.55 -2.05
C VAL A 44 -0.61 -4.22 -2.66
N SER A 45 -1.84 -4.12 -3.16
CA SER A 45 -2.37 -2.90 -3.76
C SER A 45 -3.68 -2.47 -3.13
N VAL A 46 -4.02 -1.21 -3.31
CA VAL A 46 -5.34 -0.66 -2.98
C VAL A 46 -5.88 0.12 -4.17
N LYS A 47 -7.17 0.42 -4.20
CA LYS A 47 -7.70 1.40 -5.16
C LYS A 47 -7.12 2.78 -4.80
N ARG A 48 -6.69 3.54 -5.81
CA ARG A 48 -6.15 4.91 -5.63
C ARG A 48 -6.92 5.91 -6.47
N ARG A 49 -6.79 7.20 -6.16
CA ARG A 49 -7.30 8.28 -7.00
C ARG A 49 -6.28 8.63 -8.09
N ALA A 50 -6.79 9.12 -9.21
CA ALA A 50 -5.98 9.77 -10.23
C ALA A 50 -5.13 10.89 -9.60
N GLY A 51 -3.84 10.94 -9.91
CA GLY A 51 -2.92 11.95 -9.38
C GLY A 51 -2.47 11.77 -7.92
N ASP A 52 -2.85 10.68 -7.26
CA ASP A 52 -2.30 10.34 -5.93
C ASP A 52 -0.77 10.18 -6.00
N ALA A 53 -0.07 10.63 -4.95
CA ALA A 53 1.37 10.45 -4.80
C ALA A 53 1.72 9.02 -4.35
N SER A 54 1.31 8.04 -5.16
CA SER A 54 1.65 6.61 -5.08
C SER A 54 1.78 6.03 -6.47
N GLY A 55 2.76 5.15 -6.68
CA GLY A 55 2.90 4.44 -7.95
C GLY A 55 1.69 3.56 -8.28
N ALA A 56 1.56 3.23 -9.57
CA ALA A 56 0.50 2.39 -10.11
C ALA A 56 1.07 1.08 -10.64
N LEU A 57 0.35 -0.03 -10.43
CA LEU A 57 0.73 -1.33 -10.98
C LEU A 57 0.18 -1.46 -12.41
N ILE A 58 1.07 -1.55 -13.37
CA ILE A 58 0.74 -1.53 -14.80
C ILE A 58 1.45 -2.67 -15.53
N ARG A 59 0.73 -3.29 -16.47
CA ARG A 59 1.35 -4.19 -17.44
C ARG A 59 2.01 -3.35 -18.53
N LEU A 60 3.33 -3.31 -18.53
CA LEU A 60 4.14 -2.66 -19.56
C LEU A 60 4.48 -3.70 -20.62
N THR A 61 4.23 -3.38 -21.90
CA THR A 61 4.55 -4.26 -23.03
C THR A 61 5.55 -3.58 -23.94
N HIS A 62 6.67 -4.25 -24.19
CA HIS A 62 7.69 -3.74 -25.10
C HIS A 62 7.22 -3.93 -26.56
N ALA A 63 7.14 -2.83 -27.31
CA ALA A 63 6.50 -2.82 -28.63
C ALA A 63 7.17 -3.77 -29.65
N GLN A 64 8.50 -3.91 -29.61
CA GLN A 64 9.24 -4.71 -30.58
C GLN A 64 9.30 -6.20 -30.22
N SER A 65 9.40 -6.53 -28.93
CA SER A 65 9.56 -7.94 -28.49
C SER A 65 8.24 -8.58 -28.08
N GLY A 66 7.18 -7.78 -27.85
CA GLY A 66 5.90 -8.24 -27.33
C GLY A 66 5.95 -8.73 -25.87
N GLN A 67 7.11 -8.68 -25.22
CA GLN A 67 7.27 -9.09 -23.83
C GLN A 67 6.55 -8.11 -22.91
N SER A 68 5.83 -8.65 -21.93
CA SER A 68 5.11 -7.86 -20.94
C SER A 68 5.63 -8.12 -19.53
N VAL A 69 5.73 -7.07 -18.74
CA VAL A 69 6.00 -7.15 -17.30
C VAL A 69 4.92 -6.40 -16.54
N LEU A 70 4.45 -6.97 -15.43
CA LEU A 70 3.66 -6.21 -14.46
C LEU A 70 4.64 -5.56 -13.47
N ALA A 71 4.70 -4.25 -13.47
CA ALA A 71 5.61 -3.48 -12.63
C ALA A 71 4.93 -2.24 -12.05
N ASN A 72 5.59 -1.64 -11.07
CA ASN A 72 5.22 -0.34 -10.56
C ASN A 72 5.70 0.75 -11.52
N VAL A 73 4.81 1.67 -11.89
CA VAL A 73 5.15 2.94 -12.53
C VAL A 73 4.99 4.04 -11.49
N GLU A 74 6.06 4.79 -11.22
CA GLU A 74 6.03 5.85 -10.22
C GLU A 74 5.07 6.98 -10.62
N TYR A 75 4.41 7.59 -9.63
CA TYR A 75 3.35 8.59 -9.86
C TYR A 75 3.82 9.79 -10.69
N ASN A 76 5.09 10.16 -10.58
CA ASN A 76 5.71 11.26 -11.32
C ASN A 76 6.03 10.91 -12.79
N GLN A 77 6.00 9.63 -13.15
CA GLN A 77 6.21 9.13 -14.51
C GLN A 77 4.91 8.68 -15.17
N LEU A 78 3.89 8.37 -14.37
CA LEU A 78 2.68 7.72 -14.81
C LEU A 78 1.90 8.52 -15.88
N GLU A 79 1.59 9.78 -15.58
CA GLU A 79 0.82 10.64 -16.49
C GLU A 79 1.52 10.82 -17.86
N PRO A 80 2.81 11.20 -17.94
CA PRO A 80 3.53 11.22 -19.21
C PRO A 80 3.57 9.87 -19.93
N LEU A 81 3.74 8.77 -19.19
CA LEU A 81 3.82 7.43 -19.76
C LEU A 81 2.50 7.02 -20.42
N LEU A 82 1.38 7.25 -19.74
CA LEU A 82 0.04 6.92 -20.25
C LEU A 82 -0.30 7.75 -21.49
N ARG A 83 -0.04 9.07 -21.45
CA ARG A 83 -0.26 9.93 -22.62
C ARG A 83 0.59 9.51 -23.81
N THR A 84 1.84 9.12 -23.58
CA THR A 84 2.70 8.62 -24.66
C THR A 84 2.13 7.32 -25.24
N ALA A 85 1.69 6.40 -24.38
CA ALA A 85 1.12 5.11 -24.80
C ALA A 85 -0.22 5.25 -25.55
N SER A 86 -1.01 6.29 -25.24
CA SER A 86 -2.32 6.53 -25.87
C SER A 86 -2.26 7.46 -27.08
N GLY A 87 -1.08 7.92 -27.51
CA GLY A 87 -0.98 8.96 -28.55
C GLY A 87 -1.48 10.34 -28.12
N GLY A 88 -1.61 10.60 -26.82
CA GLY A 88 -2.06 11.87 -26.23
C GLY A 88 -3.47 11.84 -25.66
N ASP A 89 -4.28 10.86 -26.04
CA ASP A 89 -5.73 10.82 -25.77
C ASP A 89 -6.14 10.52 -24.31
N ALA A 90 -5.30 9.84 -23.54
CA ALA A 90 -5.62 9.40 -22.18
C ALA A 90 -4.41 9.51 -21.24
N GLY A 91 -4.63 9.99 -20.03
CA GLY A 91 -3.65 10.05 -18.95
C GLY A 91 -4.02 9.09 -17.80
N ASP A 92 -3.60 9.44 -16.59
CA ASP A 92 -4.10 8.81 -15.36
C ASP A 92 -5.49 9.37 -15.00
N ASP A 93 -6.45 9.16 -15.90
CA ASP A 93 -7.80 9.70 -15.74
C ASP A 93 -8.64 8.84 -14.78
N PRO A 94 -9.51 9.45 -13.94
CA PRO A 94 -10.41 8.70 -13.08
C PRO A 94 -11.48 7.97 -13.92
N ASP A 95 -11.72 6.72 -13.60
CA ASP A 95 -12.80 5.92 -14.17
C ASP A 95 -14.17 6.60 -13.89
N PRO A 96 -15.02 6.83 -14.90
CA PRO A 96 -16.28 7.56 -14.73
C PRO A 96 -17.28 6.91 -13.77
N ALA A 97 -17.24 5.58 -13.61
CA ALA A 97 -18.19 4.87 -12.77
C ALA A 97 -17.78 4.88 -11.28
N THR A 98 -16.47 4.85 -11.02
CA THR A 98 -15.93 4.73 -9.65
C THR A 98 -15.29 6.01 -9.12
N GLY A 99 -14.90 6.95 -10.00
CA GLY A 99 -14.14 8.15 -9.65
C GLY A 99 -12.71 7.87 -9.21
N LEU A 100 -12.21 6.64 -9.40
CA LEU A 100 -10.89 6.17 -8.99
C LEU A 100 -10.04 5.86 -10.22
N SER A 101 -8.73 5.84 -10.08
CA SER A 101 -7.89 5.43 -11.21
C SER A 101 -8.13 3.95 -11.53
N PRO A 102 -8.17 3.56 -12.82
CA PRO A 102 -8.33 2.16 -13.23
C PRO A 102 -7.11 1.30 -12.85
N TYR A 103 -5.97 1.93 -12.58
CA TYR A 103 -4.75 1.22 -12.20
C TYR A 103 -4.71 1.01 -10.66
N PRO A 104 -4.30 -0.15 -10.15
CA PRO A 104 -4.13 -0.35 -8.71
C PRO A 104 -2.97 0.48 -8.16
N GLY A 105 -3.14 1.07 -6.98
CA GLY A 105 -2.07 1.77 -6.26
C GLY A 105 -1.15 0.80 -5.53
N ASN A 106 0.15 0.88 -5.81
CA ASN A 106 1.17 0.08 -5.15
C ASN A 106 1.39 0.58 -3.71
N CYS A 107 1.19 -0.30 -2.71
CA CYS A 107 1.46 0.03 -1.30
C CYS A 107 2.92 -0.18 -0.91
N ASN A 108 3.75 -0.68 -1.82
CA ASN A 108 5.13 -1.12 -1.62
C ASN A 108 5.29 -2.19 -0.52
N GLN A 109 4.35 -3.14 -0.50
CA GLN A 109 4.39 -4.32 0.36
C GLN A 109 4.37 -5.54 -0.56
N LEU A 110 5.38 -6.39 -0.43
CA LEU A 110 5.67 -7.44 -1.41
C LEU A 110 5.62 -8.80 -0.71
N VAL A 111 4.85 -9.73 -1.24
CA VAL A 111 4.95 -11.15 -0.89
C VAL A 111 5.72 -11.85 -1.99
N VAL A 112 6.87 -12.43 -1.65
CA VAL A 112 7.84 -12.97 -2.61
C VAL A 112 8.06 -14.45 -2.33
N ALA A 113 7.94 -15.30 -3.34
CA ALA A 113 8.33 -16.70 -3.22
C ALA A 113 9.86 -16.80 -3.05
N LEU A 114 10.32 -17.48 -2.00
CA LEU A 114 11.72 -17.43 -1.58
C LEU A 114 12.64 -18.15 -2.56
N LYS A 115 12.20 -19.26 -3.16
CA LYS A 115 13.02 -20.01 -4.12
C LYS A 115 13.44 -19.18 -5.34
N PRO A 116 12.52 -18.61 -6.15
CA PRO A 116 12.91 -17.77 -7.29
C PRO A 116 13.67 -16.51 -6.84
N TYR A 117 13.35 -15.96 -5.65
CA TYR A 117 14.11 -14.84 -5.09
C TYR A 117 15.58 -15.20 -4.82
N VAL A 118 15.87 -16.37 -4.26
CA VAL A 118 17.25 -16.85 -4.02
C VAL A 118 17.97 -17.10 -5.33
N GLU A 119 17.30 -17.63 -6.35
CA GLU A 119 17.88 -17.84 -7.68
C GLU A 119 18.29 -16.51 -8.31
N VAL A 120 17.42 -15.50 -8.29
CA VAL A 120 17.76 -14.14 -8.73
C VAL A 120 18.90 -13.55 -7.91
N LEU A 121 18.86 -13.67 -6.58
CA LEU A 121 19.90 -13.15 -5.70
C LEU A 121 21.29 -13.76 -6.01
N ARG A 122 21.36 -15.04 -6.38
CA ARG A 122 22.59 -15.71 -6.80
C ARG A 122 23.13 -15.18 -8.14
N VAL A 123 22.24 -14.86 -9.07
CA VAL A 123 22.61 -14.34 -10.40
C VAL A 123 23.03 -12.88 -10.33
N THR A 124 22.29 -12.04 -9.60
CA THR A 124 22.51 -10.60 -9.58
C THR A 124 23.45 -10.14 -8.47
N GLY A 125 23.76 -10.99 -7.49
CA GLY A 125 24.45 -10.58 -6.27
C GLY A 125 23.67 -9.58 -5.43
N GLY A 126 22.35 -9.44 -5.68
CA GLY A 126 21.50 -8.44 -5.04
C GLY A 126 21.45 -7.08 -5.75
N ILE A 127 22.10 -6.94 -6.90
CA ILE A 127 22.03 -5.73 -7.72
C ILE A 127 20.61 -5.61 -8.31
N MET A 128 20.02 -4.43 -8.15
CA MET A 128 18.72 -4.04 -8.69
C MET A 128 18.90 -3.00 -9.79
N PRO A 129 17.91 -2.81 -10.69
CA PRO A 129 17.91 -1.70 -11.63
C PRO A 129 18.07 -0.36 -10.90
N GLU A 130 18.94 0.49 -11.43
CA GLU A 130 19.25 1.80 -10.87
C GLU A 130 18.60 2.93 -11.68
N PHE A 131 18.26 4.01 -11.00
CA PHE A 131 17.75 5.24 -11.61
C PHE A 131 18.28 6.48 -10.86
N VAL A 132 18.00 7.66 -11.41
CA VAL A 132 18.26 8.95 -10.77
C VAL A 132 17.00 9.80 -10.75
N ASN A 133 16.73 10.51 -9.65
CA ASN A 133 15.57 11.40 -9.52
C ASN A 133 15.99 12.83 -9.14
N PRO A 134 16.64 13.56 -10.06
CA PRO A 134 17.17 14.88 -9.77
C PRO A 134 16.07 15.88 -9.38
N LYS A 135 16.32 16.63 -8.30
CA LYS A 135 15.49 17.78 -7.90
C LYS A 135 16.12 19.04 -8.46
N TYR A 136 15.39 19.74 -9.32
CA TYR A 136 15.84 20.98 -9.95
C TYR A 136 15.31 22.20 -9.19
N ILE A 137 16.01 23.33 -9.32
CA ILE A 137 15.60 24.61 -8.71
C ILE A 137 14.30 25.09 -9.36
N ASP A 138 14.16 24.89 -10.67
CA ASP A 138 13.03 25.31 -11.48
C ASP A 138 12.76 24.34 -12.66
N SER A 139 11.79 24.69 -13.49
CA SER A 139 11.36 23.90 -14.64
C SER A 139 12.35 23.86 -15.80
N SER A 140 13.40 24.69 -15.82
CA SER A 140 14.44 24.65 -16.88
C SER A 140 15.29 23.39 -16.82
N ARG A 141 15.34 22.74 -15.64
CA ARG A 141 16.14 21.53 -15.37
C ARG A 141 17.64 21.69 -15.66
N THR A 142 18.16 22.90 -15.55
CA THR A 142 19.59 23.21 -15.79
C THR A 142 20.44 23.20 -14.52
N MET A 143 19.84 23.46 -13.35
CA MET A 143 20.52 23.47 -12.06
C MET A 143 19.81 22.60 -11.02
N LEU A 144 20.58 21.77 -10.31
CA LEU A 144 20.09 20.95 -9.22
C LEU A 144 19.85 21.80 -7.97
N LYS A 145 18.72 21.57 -7.29
CA LYS A 145 18.38 22.14 -5.98
C LYS A 145 19.18 21.52 -4.84
N SER A 146 19.62 20.27 -5.05
CA SER A 146 20.45 19.51 -4.12
C SER A 146 21.23 18.42 -4.88
N PRO A 147 22.37 17.92 -4.34
CA PRO A 147 23.06 16.79 -4.92
C PRO A 147 22.13 15.61 -5.21
N THR A 148 22.39 14.92 -6.32
CA THR A 148 21.65 13.73 -6.78
C THR A 148 22.51 12.48 -6.62
N ARG A 149 21.86 11.34 -6.44
CA ARG A 149 22.50 10.02 -6.27
C ARG A 149 21.78 8.98 -7.11
N LEU A 150 22.44 7.86 -7.33
CA LEU A 150 21.80 6.64 -7.81
C LEU A 150 20.86 6.11 -6.72
N GLU A 151 19.70 5.62 -7.18
CA GLU A 151 18.66 5.02 -6.37
C GLU A 151 18.26 3.69 -7.02
N CYS A 152 17.74 2.75 -6.24
CA CYS A 152 17.07 1.55 -6.74
C CYS A 152 15.82 1.30 -5.88
N MET A 153 14.82 0.62 -6.44
CA MET A 153 13.58 0.35 -5.73
C MET A 153 13.39 -1.14 -5.48
N MET A 154 12.96 -1.51 -4.27
CA MET A 154 12.64 -2.92 -3.96
C MET A 154 11.49 -3.46 -4.84
N GLN A 155 10.55 -2.60 -5.25
CA GLN A 155 9.44 -2.96 -6.13
C GLN A 155 9.85 -3.21 -7.59
N ASP A 156 11.10 -2.94 -7.98
CA ASP A 156 11.62 -3.20 -9.32
C ASP A 156 12.06 -4.66 -9.52
N LEU A 157 11.79 -5.52 -8.54
CA LEU A 157 12.04 -6.96 -8.63
C LEU A 157 11.47 -7.63 -9.90
N PRO A 158 10.28 -7.26 -10.45
CA PRO A 158 9.78 -7.85 -11.69
C PRO A 158 10.77 -7.77 -12.87
N TRP A 159 11.64 -6.76 -12.91
CA TRP A 159 12.57 -6.55 -14.01
C TRP A 159 13.74 -7.53 -14.03
N ILE A 160 14.02 -8.18 -12.91
CA ILE A 160 15.14 -9.12 -12.77
C ILE A 160 14.68 -10.54 -12.45
N LEU A 161 13.36 -10.77 -12.35
CA LEU A 161 12.80 -12.11 -12.29
C LEU A 161 12.90 -12.79 -13.67
N PRO A 162 12.91 -14.15 -13.71
CA PRO A 162 12.78 -14.88 -14.96
C PRO A 162 11.57 -14.41 -15.79
N PRO A 163 11.64 -14.39 -17.13
CA PRO A 163 10.54 -13.89 -17.97
C PRO A 163 9.21 -14.63 -17.80
N ASP A 164 9.24 -15.87 -17.33
CA ASP A 164 8.07 -16.71 -17.05
C ASP A 164 7.61 -16.64 -15.58
N ALA A 165 8.26 -15.82 -14.76
CA ALA A 165 7.88 -15.63 -13.36
C ALA A 165 6.47 -15.03 -13.25
N SER A 166 5.63 -15.69 -12.45
CA SER A 166 4.26 -15.25 -12.22
C SER A 166 4.24 -14.03 -11.28
N VAL A 167 4.00 -12.84 -11.84
CA VAL A 167 3.90 -11.58 -11.09
C VAL A 167 2.45 -11.09 -11.12
N SER A 168 1.90 -10.78 -9.94
CA SER A 168 0.54 -10.24 -9.83
C SER A 168 0.41 -9.31 -8.62
N PHE A 169 -0.83 -8.92 -8.31
CA PHE A 169 -1.15 -8.13 -7.14
C PHE A 169 -2.42 -8.62 -6.46
N THR A 170 -2.53 -8.35 -5.17
CA THR A 170 -3.74 -8.55 -4.37
C THR A 170 -4.30 -7.19 -4.02
N SER A 171 -5.43 -6.84 -4.65
CA SER A 171 -6.12 -5.58 -4.39
C SER A 171 -7.00 -5.72 -3.16
N MET A 172 -6.73 -4.88 -2.17
CA MET A 172 -7.40 -4.86 -0.88
C MET A 172 -8.16 -3.55 -0.69
N ASP A 173 -9.12 -3.55 0.24
CA ASP A 173 -9.72 -2.31 0.72
C ASP A 173 -8.70 -1.52 1.54
N GLY A 174 -8.48 -0.26 1.13
CA GLY A 174 -7.52 0.65 1.78
C GLY A 174 -7.83 0.91 3.25
N THR A 175 -9.11 0.83 3.65
CA THR A 175 -9.58 0.99 5.03
C THR A 175 -8.91 0.03 5.99
N PHE A 176 -8.56 -1.17 5.52
CA PHE A 176 -7.93 -2.22 6.34
C PHE A 176 -6.44 -2.38 6.08
N THR A 177 -5.88 -1.71 5.06
CA THR A 177 -4.59 -2.10 4.46
C THR A 177 -3.57 -0.98 4.39
N TYR A 178 -3.99 0.26 4.20
CA TYR A 178 -3.09 1.35 3.81
C TYR A 178 -3.30 2.61 4.65
N SER A 179 -2.36 2.84 5.57
CA SER A 179 -2.33 4.01 6.46
C SER A 179 -0.90 4.44 6.78
N PRO A 180 -0.14 4.94 5.79
CA PRO A 180 1.23 5.38 6.00
C PRO A 180 1.31 6.72 6.75
N ALA A 181 2.36 6.90 7.55
CA ALA A 181 2.73 8.19 8.15
C ALA A 181 4.05 8.71 7.55
N LYS A 182 3.96 9.46 6.45
CA LYS A 182 5.11 9.92 5.65
C LYS A 182 5.26 11.43 5.50
N ASN A 183 4.22 12.21 5.82
CA ASN A 183 4.23 13.66 5.65
C ASN A 183 4.33 14.38 7.00
N SER A 184 5.04 15.52 6.99
CA SER A 184 5.02 16.50 8.07
C SER A 184 3.61 17.08 8.24
N LEU A 185 3.28 17.67 9.40
CA LEU A 185 2.01 18.38 9.58
C LEU A 185 1.84 19.52 8.55
N ALA A 186 2.92 20.23 8.21
CA ALA A 186 2.87 21.33 7.25
C ALA A 186 2.48 20.84 5.84
N ASP A 187 3.07 19.74 5.37
CA ASP A 187 2.74 19.17 4.06
C ASP A 187 1.39 18.45 4.06
N ALA A 188 1.04 17.82 5.19
CA ALA A 188 -0.24 17.16 5.38
C ALA A 188 -1.42 18.17 5.30
N ARG A 189 -1.25 19.38 5.83
CA ARG A 189 -2.25 20.47 5.69
C ARG A 189 -2.47 20.84 4.23
N LYS A 190 -1.39 21.11 3.49
CA LYS A 190 -1.46 21.42 2.05
C LYS A 190 -2.14 20.30 1.25
N LYS A 191 -1.82 19.04 1.57
CA LYS A 191 -2.46 17.88 0.94
C LYS A 191 -3.95 17.80 1.27
N ALA A 192 -4.34 18.00 2.54
CA ALA A 192 -5.73 18.00 2.96
C ALA A 192 -6.55 19.12 2.27
N GLU A 193 -5.99 20.33 2.16
CA GLU A 193 -6.59 21.46 1.43
C GLU A 193 -6.78 21.14 -0.05
N ALA A 194 -5.83 20.41 -0.65
CA ALA A 194 -5.93 19.89 -2.02
C ALA A 194 -6.78 18.61 -2.16
N GLN A 195 -7.51 18.21 -1.10
CA GLN A 195 -8.34 16.98 -1.07
C GLN A 195 -7.57 15.67 -1.34
N LEU A 196 -6.26 15.68 -1.11
CA LEU A 196 -5.37 14.52 -1.19
C LEU A 196 -5.18 13.88 0.18
N SER A 197 -4.76 12.61 0.19
CA SER A 197 -4.44 11.92 1.44
C SER A 197 -3.35 12.66 2.23
N PRO A 198 -3.61 13.06 3.49
CA PRO A 198 -2.62 13.77 4.30
C PRO A 198 -1.43 12.90 4.69
N ALA A 199 -1.63 11.58 4.88
CA ALA A 199 -0.62 10.57 5.22
C ALA A 199 0.44 11.05 6.23
N CYS A 200 -0.03 11.63 7.34
CA CYS A 200 0.76 12.05 8.51
C CYS A 200 0.41 11.19 9.73
N ALA A 201 1.13 11.38 10.84
CA ALA A 201 0.88 10.67 12.09
C ALA A 201 -0.59 10.75 12.55
N SER A 202 -1.18 11.96 12.57
CA SER A 202 -2.58 12.18 12.95
C SER A 202 -3.56 11.38 12.10
N SER A 203 -3.40 11.41 10.76
CA SER A 203 -4.28 10.65 9.87
C SER A 203 -4.06 9.14 10.02
N ALA A 204 -2.82 8.71 10.23
CA ALA A 204 -2.50 7.29 10.36
C ALA A 204 -3.12 6.68 11.62
N GLU A 205 -3.02 7.41 12.74
CA GLU A 205 -3.65 7.07 14.02
C GLU A 205 -5.18 6.98 13.90
N MET A 206 -5.82 8.00 13.31
CA MET A 206 -7.28 8.00 13.13
C MET A 206 -7.77 6.84 12.26
N MET A 207 -6.98 6.43 11.26
CA MET A 207 -7.30 5.27 10.42
C MET A 207 -7.18 3.95 11.18
N LEU A 208 -6.30 3.82 12.17
CA LEU A 208 -6.24 2.64 13.04
C LEU A 208 -7.52 2.49 13.87
N TYR A 209 -7.98 3.57 14.52
CA TYR A 209 -9.26 3.57 15.25
C TYR A 209 -10.44 3.30 14.32
N SER A 210 -10.43 3.92 13.13
CA SER A 210 -11.46 3.73 12.12
C SER A 210 -11.53 2.29 11.62
N CYS A 211 -10.38 1.65 11.39
CA CYS A 211 -10.30 0.24 11.03
C CYS A 211 -10.88 -0.66 12.14
N ASN A 212 -10.52 -0.43 13.40
CA ASN A 212 -10.99 -1.26 14.51
C ASN A 212 -12.48 -1.07 14.79
N THR A 213 -12.99 0.17 14.71
CA THR A 213 -14.43 0.44 14.80
C THR A 213 -15.20 -0.19 13.65
N HIS A 214 -14.62 -0.24 12.45
CA HIS A 214 -15.21 -0.96 11.33
C HIS A 214 -15.30 -2.47 11.61
N ILE A 215 -14.28 -3.09 12.21
CA ILE A 215 -14.33 -4.50 12.62
C ILE A 215 -15.45 -4.75 13.65
N LEU A 216 -15.63 -3.85 14.62
CA LEU A 216 -16.75 -3.96 15.56
C LEU A 216 -18.11 -3.89 14.84
N ARG A 217 -18.27 -2.97 13.88
CA ARG A 217 -19.51 -2.90 13.06
C ARG A 217 -19.73 -4.18 12.26
N LEU A 218 -18.68 -4.78 11.69
CA LEU A 218 -18.76 -6.07 11.00
C LEU A 218 -19.20 -7.21 11.93
N ALA A 219 -18.86 -7.14 13.23
CA ALA A 219 -19.36 -8.07 14.24
C ALA A 219 -20.82 -7.79 14.68
N GLY A 220 -21.43 -6.69 14.21
CA GLY A 220 -22.79 -6.29 14.56
C GLY A 220 -22.89 -5.24 15.67
N ALA A 221 -21.77 -4.69 16.15
CA ALA A 221 -21.78 -3.67 17.19
C ALA A 221 -22.39 -2.35 16.71
N THR A 222 -23.12 -1.69 17.61
CA THR A 222 -23.58 -0.32 17.40
C THR A 222 -22.42 0.63 17.69
N VAL A 223 -21.84 1.16 16.62
CA VAL A 223 -20.76 2.15 16.68
C VAL A 223 -21.18 3.40 15.90
N PRO A 224 -21.21 4.60 16.51
CA PRO A 224 -21.63 5.82 15.85
C PRO A 224 -20.76 6.13 14.61
N PRO A 225 -21.28 6.89 13.64
CA PRO A 225 -20.49 7.34 12.50
C PRO A 225 -19.29 8.17 12.95
N ALA A 226 -18.30 8.31 12.07
CA ALA A 226 -17.15 9.16 12.35
C ALA A 226 -17.56 10.63 12.30
N ASP A 227 -17.10 11.41 13.28
CA ASP A 227 -17.17 12.87 13.23
C ASP A 227 -15.96 13.42 12.46
N ILE A 228 -16.15 14.50 11.70
CA ILE A 228 -15.05 15.14 11.00
C ILE A 228 -14.37 16.16 11.90
N GLN A 229 -13.06 16.03 12.08
CA GLN A 229 -12.27 16.92 12.94
C GLN A 229 -11.01 17.44 12.25
N SER A 230 -10.45 18.50 12.85
CA SER A 230 -9.12 19.00 12.54
C SER A 230 -8.17 18.64 13.69
N LEU A 231 -7.03 18.01 13.38
CA LEU A 231 -6.02 17.65 14.37
C LEU A 231 -4.64 18.10 13.89
N GLY A 232 -3.94 18.88 14.71
CA GLY A 232 -2.66 19.48 14.31
C GLY A 232 -2.78 20.41 13.10
N GLY A 233 -3.97 20.99 12.88
CA GLY A 233 -4.31 21.82 11.71
C GLY A 233 -4.64 21.04 10.43
N VAL A 234 -4.50 19.72 10.42
CA VAL A 234 -4.92 18.88 9.29
C VAL A 234 -6.44 18.69 9.37
N ALA A 235 -7.15 19.29 8.42
CA ALA A 235 -8.61 19.24 8.36
C ALA A 235 -9.12 17.89 7.83
N ALA A 236 -10.44 17.69 7.93
CA ALA A 236 -11.17 16.57 7.33
C ALA A 236 -10.74 15.16 7.79
N LEU A 237 -10.25 15.01 9.02
CA LEU A 237 -9.88 13.71 9.58
C LEU A 237 -11.08 13.02 10.24
N PRO A 238 -11.32 11.72 9.98
CA PRO A 238 -12.41 10.97 10.60
C PRO A 238 -12.05 10.62 12.04
N ARG A 239 -12.81 11.12 13.00
CA ARG A 239 -12.72 10.73 14.40
C ARG A 239 -13.78 9.69 14.72
N THR A 240 -13.34 8.53 15.14
CA THR A 240 -14.18 7.46 15.68
C THR A 240 -13.91 7.28 17.17
N PRO A 241 -14.72 6.49 17.91
CA PRO A 241 -14.34 6.03 19.24
C PRO A 241 -12.95 5.40 19.25
N LEU A 242 -12.20 5.57 20.34
CA LEU A 242 -10.83 5.07 20.44
C LEU A 242 -10.85 3.57 20.68
N VAL A 243 -10.84 2.77 19.61
CA VAL A 243 -10.87 1.31 19.71
C VAL A 243 -9.50 0.74 19.34
N ILE A 244 -8.91 0.00 20.27
CA ILE A 244 -7.66 -0.74 20.09
C ILE A 244 -7.97 -2.23 20.23
N LEU A 245 -7.70 -2.98 19.16
CA LEU A 245 -7.71 -4.45 19.17
C LEU A 245 -6.24 -4.88 19.05
N SER A 246 -5.66 -5.38 20.13
CA SER A 246 -4.25 -5.76 20.16
C SER A 246 -3.96 -6.93 19.20
N PRO A 247 -2.70 -7.19 18.83
CA PRO A 247 -2.35 -8.38 18.06
C PRO A 247 -2.71 -9.70 18.75
N ALA A 248 -2.72 -9.75 20.09
CA ALA A 248 -3.14 -10.92 20.84
C ALA A 248 -4.65 -11.16 20.72
N PHE A 249 -5.45 -10.09 20.73
CA PHE A 249 -6.90 -10.18 20.50
C PHE A 249 -7.26 -10.43 19.03
N LYS A 250 -6.57 -9.72 18.13
CA LYS A 250 -6.80 -9.67 16.68
C LYS A 250 -5.52 -10.06 15.93
N PRO A 251 -5.16 -11.35 15.89
CA PRO A 251 -4.10 -11.82 15.00
C PRO A 251 -4.54 -11.80 13.53
N SER A 252 -5.86 -11.80 13.27
CA SER A 252 -6.47 -11.56 11.96
C SER A 252 -7.85 -10.93 12.13
N ILE A 253 -8.41 -10.37 11.05
CA ILE A 253 -9.78 -9.86 11.06
C ILE A 253 -10.77 -10.98 11.39
N GLY A 254 -10.60 -12.17 10.80
CA GLY A 254 -11.46 -13.33 11.09
C GLY A 254 -11.43 -13.77 12.54
N ALA A 255 -10.24 -13.77 13.17
CA ALA A 255 -10.10 -14.09 14.59
C ALA A 255 -10.77 -13.06 15.51
N ALA A 256 -10.69 -11.77 15.18
CA ALA A 256 -11.44 -10.76 15.95
C ALA A 256 -12.95 -10.96 15.82
N LEU A 257 -13.46 -11.25 14.62
CA LEU A 257 -14.89 -11.49 14.41
C LEU A 257 -15.39 -12.70 15.21
N SER A 258 -14.62 -13.80 15.24
CA SER A 258 -15.00 -15.00 16.01
C SER A 258 -15.00 -14.77 17.52
N ARG A 259 -14.21 -13.80 18.02
CA ARG A 259 -14.15 -13.39 19.43
C ARG A 259 -15.23 -12.38 19.81
N LEU A 260 -16.05 -11.94 18.86
CA LEU A 260 -17.16 -11.03 19.07
C LEU A 260 -18.52 -11.69 18.73
N PRO A 261 -18.84 -12.88 19.28
CA PRO A 261 -20.03 -13.66 18.87
C PRO A 261 -21.37 -13.02 19.26
N GLY A 262 -21.36 -12.00 20.12
CA GLY A 262 -22.53 -11.23 20.56
C GLY A 262 -22.50 -9.77 20.12
N GLY A 263 -21.86 -9.44 18.99
CA GLY A 263 -21.61 -8.05 18.62
C GLY A 263 -22.86 -7.15 18.61
N GLY A 264 -24.05 -7.68 18.33
CA GLY A 264 -25.32 -6.93 18.45
C GLY A 264 -25.64 -6.36 19.85
N ALA A 265 -25.05 -6.92 20.92
CA ALA A 265 -25.17 -6.41 22.28
C ALA A 265 -24.12 -5.33 22.61
N ILE A 266 -23.10 -5.17 21.76
CA ILE A 266 -22.04 -4.18 21.97
C ILE A 266 -22.52 -2.83 21.44
N SER A 267 -22.55 -1.83 22.32
CA SER A 267 -22.81 -0.44 21.97
C SER A 267 -21.75 0.45 22.60
N ILE A 268 -21.07 1.25 21.79
CA ILE A 268 -20.08 2.22 22.25
C ILE A 268 -20.47 3.63 21.80
N THR A 269 -20.24 4.62 22.64
CA THR A 269 -20.53 6.03 22.32
C THR A 269 -19.36 6.70 21.61
N ALA A 270 -19.59 7.85 20.97
CA ALA A 270 -18.57 8.63 20.25
C ALA A 270 -17.36 9.02 21.13
N ARG A 271 -17.54 9.10 22.45
CA ARG A 271 -16.50 9.48 23.43
C ARG A 271 -15.84 8.29 24.11
N SER A 272 -16.20 7.07 23.73
CA SER A 272 -15.68 5.86 24.39
C SER A 272 -14.24 5.59 23.96
N ALA A 273 -13.50 4.95 24.87
CA ALA A 273 -12.26 4.27 24.59
C ALA A 273 -12.41 2.79 24.97
N LEU A 274 -12.00 1.89 24.10
CA LEU A 274 -12.08 0.44 24.28
C LEU A 274 -10.73 -0.17 23.88
N VAL A 275 -10.15 -0.95 24.78
CA VAL A 275 -8.96 -1.75 24.50
C VAL A 275 -9.31 -3.20 24.75
N LEU A 276 -9.13 -4.05 23.74
CA LEU A 276 -9.26 -5.51 23.86
C LEU A 276 -7.89 -6.13 23.59
N ASP A 277 -7.42 -6.92 24.55
CA ASP A 277 -6.12 -7.58 24.55
C ASP A 277 -6.23 -8.99 25.14
N GLY A 278 -5.49 -9.95 24.60
CA GLY A 278 -5.57 -11.36 25.01
C GLY A 278 -6.85 -12.08 24.57
N ASP A 279 -7.15 -13.19 25.25
CA ASP A 279 -8.33 -14.03 25.04
C ASP A 279 -9.53 -13.57 25.90
#